data_AF-A0A1E4ZZ99-F1
#
_entry.id   AF-A0A1E4ZZ99-F1
#
_cell.length_a   1.000
_cell.length_b   1.000
_cell.length_c   1.000
_cell.angle_alpha   90.00
_cell.angle_beta   90.00
_cell.angle_gamma   90.00
#
_symmetry.space_group_name_H-M   'P 1'
#
loop_
_entity.id
_entity.type
_entity.pdbx_description
1 polymer ?
#
loop_
_entity_poly.entity_id
_entity_poly.type
_entity_poly.pdbx_seq_one_letter_code
_entity_poly.pdbx_strand_id
1 'polypeptide(L)'
;MSLKTCAETDSAMVNRQGILTLLWLRVRQAVRYLSLCVQIRKERTVLSRLTDSELLDIGVNRADAEAECRRTCFDIPSNRIEVDRLPDNNP
;
A
#
# COMPACT_ATOMS: atom_id res chain seq x y z
N MET A 1 23.35 4.20 -49.07
CA MET A 1 21.98 3.72 -48.75
C MET A 1 22.07 2.79 -47.53
N SER A 2 22.41 3.29 -46.33
CA SER A 2 22.44 2.47 -45.09
C SER A 2 22.75 3.31 -43.82
N LEU A 3 22.09 4.45 -43.63
CA LEU A 3 22.27 5.28 -42.42
C LEU A 3 20.96 5.62 -41.70
N LYS A 4 19.80 5.32 -42.30
CA LYS A 4 18.50 5.62 -41.70
C LYS A 4 18.05 4.57 -40.67
N THR A 5 18.58 3.35 -40.72
CA THR A 5 18.12 2.24 -39.88
C THR A 5 18.74 2.21 -38.48
N CYS A 6 19.92 2.78 -38.25
CA CYS A 6 20.54 2.76 -36.91
C CYS A 6 19.98 3.81 -35.95
N ALA A 7 19.60 5.01 -36.45
CA ALA A 7 19.06 6.08 -35.61
C ALA A 7 17.64 5.78 -35.10
N GLU A 8 16.88 4.96 -35.83
CA GLU A 8 15.50 4.62 -35.50
C GLU A 8 15.41 3.53 -34.42
N THR A 9 16.41 2.64 -34.34
CA THR A 9 16.53 1.63 -33.27
C THR A 9 16.96 2.23 -31.92
N ASP A 10 17.81 3.26 -31.92
CA ASP A 10 18.25 3.90 -30.67
C ASP A 10 17.11 4.69 -29.99
N SER A 11 16.23 5.30 -30.78
CA SER A 11 15.06 6.04 -30.28
C SER A 11 14.02 5.12 -29.61
N ALA A 12 13.92 3.86 -30.07
CA ALA A 12 13.02 2.87 -29.50
C ALA A 12 13.52 2.28 -28.16
N MET A 13 14.84 2.22 -27.93
CA MET A 13 15.41 1.72 -26.67
C MET A 13 15.31 2.71 -25.52
N VAL A 14 15.50 4.01 -25.77
CA VAL A 14 15.37 5.06 -24.74
C VAL A 14 13.92 5.20 -24.24
N ASN A 15 12.94 5.08 -25.13
CA ASN A 15 11.52 5.19 -24.78
C ASN A 15 11.02 3.97 -23.95
N ARG A 16 11.56 2.77 -24.18
CA ARG A 16 11.22 1.57 -23.37
C ARG A 16 11.72 1.66 -21.93
N GLN A 17 12.87 2.30 -21.69
CA GLN A 17 13.41 2.47 -20.33
C GLN A 17 12.59 3.44 -19.48
N GLY A 18 12.05 4.52 -20.06
CA GLY A 18 11.20 5.48 -19.33
C GLY A 18 9.82 4.93 -18.96
N ILE A 19 9.22 4.08 -19.81
CA ILE A 19 7.91 3.48 -19.51
C ILE A 19 8.04 2.41 -18.41
N LEU A 20 9.12 1.64 -18.41
CA LEU A 20 9.37 0.63 -17.38
C LEU A 20 9.59 1.24 -16.00
N THR A 21 10.27 2.39 -15.89
CA THR A 21 10.46 3.08 -14.61
C THR A 21 9.16 3.64 -14.05
N LEU A 22 8.29 4.21 -14.90
CA LEU A 22 6.95 4.66 -14.49
C LEU A 22 6.05 3.49 -14.05
N LEU A 23 6.10 2.37 -14.78
CA LEU A 23 5.39 1.15 -14.39
C LEU A 23 5.90 0.61 -13.05
N TRP A 24 7.22 0.58 -12.85
CA TRP A 24 7.83 0.15 -11.58
C TRP A 24 7.37 1.00 -10.40
N LEU A 25 7.26 2.32 -10.56
CA LEU A 25 6.79 3.20 -9.52
C LEU A 25 5.33 2.89 -9.12
N ARG A 26 4.47 2.61 -10.12
CA ARG A 26 3.07 2.23 -9.89
C ARG A 26 2.94 0.85 -9.26
N VAL A 27 3.72 -0.13 -9.71
CA VAL A 27 3.75 -1.48 -9.12
C VAL A 27 4.22 -1.40 -7.67
N ARG A 28 5.28 -0.64 -7.37
CA ARG A 28 5.76 -0.44 -6.00
C ARG A 28 4.68 0.17 -5.11
N GLN A 29 3.95 1.18 -5.60
CA GLN A 29 2.82 1.76 -4.86
C GLN A 29 1.71 0.72 -4.62
N ALA A 30 1.37 -0.09 -5.62
CA ALA A 30 0.37 -1.14 -5.49
C ALA A 30 0.78 -2.22 -4.48
N VAL A 31 2.03 -2.68 -4.50
CA VAL A 31 2.56 -3.65 -3.54
C VAL A 31 2.51 -3.11 -2.11
N ARG A 32 2.84 -1.83 -1.91
CA ARG A 32 2.75 -1.19 -0.59
C ARG A 32 1.31 -1.12 -0.09
N TYR A 33 0.39 -0.71 -0.95
CA TYR A 33 -1.03 -0.67 -0.62
C TYR A 33 -1.56 -2.06 -0.26
N LEU A 34 -1.15 -3.09 -1.00
CA LEU A 34 -1.49 -4.48 -0.68
C LEU A 34 -0.93 -4.92 0.68
N SER A 35 0.32 -4.54 1.01
CA SER A 35 0.93 -4.82 2.31
C SER A 35 0.14 -4.17 3.46
N LEU A 36 -0.27 -2.91 3.30
CA LEU A 36 -1.13 -2.21 4.26
C LEU A 36 -2.48 -2.91 4.43
N CYS A 37 -3.12 -3.34 3.33
CA CYS A 37 -4.36 -4.13 3.40
C CYS A 37 -4.17 -5.39 4.26
N VAL A 38 -3.05 -6.10 4.08
CA VAL A 38 -2.74 -7.32 4.84
C VAL A 38 -2.51 -7.02 6.31
N GLN A 39 -1.80 -5.93 6.64
CA GLN A 39 -1.58 -5.50 8.02
C GLN A 39 -2.91 -5.16 8.72
N ILE A 40 -3.75 -4.34 8.09
CA ILE A 40 -5.08 -3.98 8.63
C ILE A 40 -5.95 -5.22 8.83
N ARG A 41 -5.89 -6.19 7.89
CA ARG A 41 -6.62 -7.45 8.04
C ARG A 41 -6.15 -8.24 9.26
N LYS A 42 -4.85 -8.27 9.53
CA LYS A 42 -4.28 -8.91 10.72
C LYS A 42 -4.71 -8.18 11.98
N GLU A 43 -4.59 -6.86 12.03
CA GLU A 43 -5.03 -6.02 13.17
C GLU A 43 -6.51 -6.27 13.49
N ARG A 44 -7.39 -6.27 12.48
CA ARG A 44 -8.82 -6.57 12.65
C ARG A 44 -9.08 -8.01 13.12
N THR A 45 -8.29 -8.97 12.64
CA THR A 45 -8.41 -10.36 13.13
C THR A 45 -8.00 -10.48 14.59
N VAL A 46 -6.96 -9.74 15.02
CA VAL A 46 -6.57 -9.66 16.43
C VAL A 46 -7.68 -9.00 17.24
N LEU A 47 -8.23 -7.88 16.77
CA LEU A 47 -9.35 -7.19 17.41
C LEU A 47 -10.56 -8.12 17.61
N SER A 48 -10.88 -8.97 16.63
CA SER A 48 -11.98 -9.95 16.75
C SER A 48 -11.75 -11.03 17.80
N ARG A 49 -10.50 -11.27 18.21
CA ARG A 49 -10.12 -12.32 19.15
C ARG A 49 -10.03 -11.83 20.59
N LEU A 50 -10.03 -10.51 20.81
CA LEU A 50 -9.98 -9.94 22.15
C LEU A 50 -11.26 -10.26 22.93
N THR A 51 -11.12 -10.51 24.22
CA THR A 51 -12.20 -10.69 25.19
C THR A 51 -12.88 -9.34 25.51
N ASP A 52 -14.07 -9.37 26.12
CA ASP A 52 -14.79 -8.13 26.45
C ASP A 52 -13.99 -7.28 27.45
N SER A 53 -13.28 -7.91 28.39
CA SER A 53 -12.40 -7.22 29.33
C SER A 53 -11.23 -6.53 28.62
N GLU A 54 -10.58 -7.19 27.67
CA GLU A 54 -9.46 -6.59 26.94
C GLU A 54 -9.92 -5.45 26.02
N LEU A 55 -11.13 -5.56 25.45
CA LEU A 55 -11.74 -4.48 24.68
C LEU A 55 -12.08 -3.28 25.57
N LEU A 56 -12.59 -3.52 26.77
CA LEU A 56 -12.87 -2.47 27.76
C LEU A 56 -11.59 -1.76 28.22
N ASP A 57 -10.50 -2.50 28.40
CA ASP A 57 -9.20 -1.91 28.79
C ASP A 57 -8.67 -0.90 27.76
N ILE A 58 -8.93 -1.15 26.47
CA ILE A 58 -8.60 -0.21 25.38
C ILE A 58 -9.72 0.81 25.10
N GLY A 59 -10.79 0.80 25.88
CA GLY A 59 -11.92 1.73 25.75
C GLY A 59 -12.81 1.49 24.53
N VAL A 60 -12.84 0.26 23.99
CA VAL A 60 -13.62 -0.11 22.81
C VAL A 60 -14.78 -1.03 23.23
N ASN A 61 -15.97 -0.78 22.68
CA ASN A 61 -17.11 -1.68 22.88
C ASN A 61 -17.07 -2.86 21.89
N ARG A 62 -17.60 -4.02 22.30
CA ARG A 62 -17.73 -5.21 21.44
C ARG A 62 -18.45 -4.89 20.11
N ALA A 63 -19.51 -4.10 20.16
CA ALA A 63 -20.26 -3.70 18.96
C ALA A 63 -19.40 -2.92 17.96
N ASP A 64 -18.55 -2.01 18.45
CA ASP A 64 -17.65 -1.21 17.62
C ASP A 64 -16.51 -2.08 17.07
N ALA A 65 -15.95 -2.97 17.90
CA ALA A 65 -14.93 -3.93 17.48
C ALA A 65 -15.46 -4.84 16.35
N GLU A 66 -16.68 -5.35 16.46
CA GLU A 66 -17.31 -6.14 15.40
C GLU A 66 -17.58 -5.34 14.13
N ALA A 67 -18.05 -4.10 14.27
CA ALA A 67 -18.24 -3.20 13.14
C ALA A 67 -16.92 -2.99 12.38
N GLU A 68 -15.82 -2.77 13.11
CA GLU A 68 -14.49 -2.61 12.54
C GLU A 68 -13.99 -3.91 11.88
N CYS A 69 -14.23 -5.06 12.49
CA CYS A 69 -13.85 -6.36 11.91
C CYS A 69 -14.58 -6.68 10.60
N ARG A 70 -15.81 -6.17 10.43
CA ARG A 70 -16.61 -6.32 9.20
C ARG A 70 -16.18 -5.37 8.09
N ARG A 71 -15.39 -4.33 8.35
CA ARG A 71 -14.93 -3.40 7.32
C ARG A 71 -13.99 -4.09 6.31
N THR A 72 -14.08 -3.65 5.06
CA THR A 72 -13.25 -4.19 3.98
C THR A 72 -11.79 -3.78 4.17
N CYS A 73 -10.84 -4.64 3.81
CA CYS A 73 -9.41 -4.34 3.95
C CYS A 73 -8.92 -3.20 3.03
N PHE A 74 -9.74 -2.79 2.05
CA PHE A 74 -9.48 -1.67 1.14
C PHE A 74 -9.94 -0.33 1.72
N ASP A 75 -10.70 -0.34 2.80
CA ASP A 75 -11.07 0.85 3.57
C ASP A 75 -9.88 1.25 4.47
N ILE A 76 -8.81 1.70 3.83
CA ILE A 76 -7.58 2.16 4.48
C ILE A 76 -7.75 3.65 4.78
N PRO A 77 -7.67 4.07 6.06
CA PRO A 77 -7.79 5.48 6.39
C PRO A 77 -6.59 6.26 5.82
N SER A 78 -6.87 7.44 5.26
CA SER A 78 -5.89 8.26 4.52
C SER A 78 -4.64 8.61 5.32
N ASN A 79 -4.76 8.75 6.64
CA ASN A 79 -3.63 9.01 7.53
C ASN A 79 -2.58 7.89 7.51
N ARG A 80 -2.97 6.62 7.32
CA ARG A 80 -2.00 5.50 7.19
C ARG A 80 -1.34 5.43 5.82
N ILE A 81 -1.93 6.08 4.81
CA ILE A 81 -1.34 6.20 3.47
C ILE A 81 -0.27 7.31 3.46
N GLU A 82 -0.44 8.35 4.29
CA GLU A 82 0.43 9.53 4.34
C GLU A 82 1.67 9.37 5.24
N VAL A 83 1.57 8.64 6.35
CA VAL A 83 2.71 8.39 7.27
C VAL A 83 3.91 7.76 6.53
N ASP A 84 3.66 7.00 5.47
CA ASP A 84 4.69 6.34 4.65
C ASP A 84 5.35 7.27 3.59
N ARG A 85 4.93 8.54 3.48
CA ARG A 85 5.54 9.54 2.57
C ARG A 85 6.70 10.32 3.19
N LEU A 86 6.88 10.28 4.51
CA LEU A 86 8.00 10.95 5.15
C LEU A 86 9.21 10.01 5.09
N PRO A 87 10.34 10.42 4.46
CA PRO A 87 11.58 9.68 4.67
C PRO A 87 11.90 9.71 6.16
N ASP A 88 12.39 8.58 6.69
CA ASP A 88 12.88 8.43 8.06
C ASP A 88 13.96 9.48 8.37
N ASN A 89 13.56 10.71 8.67
CA ASN A 89 14.39 11.69 9.34
C ASN A 89 14.26 11.41 10.84
N ASN A 90 14.94 10.36 11.29
CA ASN A 90 15.24 10.21 12.70
C ASN A 90 16.70 10.68 12.90
N PRO A 91 16.96 11.72 13.72
CA PRO A 91 18.32 12.14 14.07
C PRO A 91 19.08 11.08 14.89
#